data_AF-A0A9P5XHP5-F1
#
_entry.id   AF-A0A9P5XHP5-F1
#
_cell.length_a   1.000
_cell.length_b   1.000
_cell.length_c   1.000
_cell.angle_alpha   90.00
_cell.angle_beta   90.00
_cell.angle_gamma   90.00
#
_symmetry.space_group_name_H-M   'P 1'
#
loop_
_entity.id
_entity.type
_entity.pdbx_description
1 polymer ?
#
loop_
_entity_poly.entity_id
_entity_poly.type
_entity_poly.pdbx_seq_one_letter_code
_entity_poly.pdbx_strand_id
1 'polypeptide(L)'
;MFMTEERTRLDKPKNLGESATITKTLSQKWATVSDEEKQVYITKAEAEAARRTKEWNEWIAQIDPAVLRKINANRAAAGKQRIIRHTNINGPRRPTTAYLRFFQNFMRENPSIPVKEATQQAAAIWKELPEEKKQPYRNMYEEEKKAYDLEQHAHHKAQESV
;
A
#
# COMPACT_ATOMS: atom_id res chain seq x y z
N MET A 1 -20.99 -5.11 9.77
CA MET A 1 -22.33 -5.24 9.16
C MET A 1 -23.33 -5.82 10.15
N PHE A 2 -23.33 -7.14 10.44
CA PHE A 2 -24.29 -7.74 11.39
C PHE A 2 -24.35 -7.06 12.77
N MET A 3 -23.22 -7.00 13.48
CA MET A 3 -23.15 -6.39 14.82
C MET A 3 -23.56 -4.91 14.82
N THR A 4 -23.27 -4.19 13.74
CA THR A 4 -23.61 -2.77 13.59
C THR A 4 -25.11 -2.59 13.36
N GLU A 5 -25.70 -3.37 12.45
CA GLU A 5 -27.13 -3.35 12.12
C GLU A 5 -28.00 -3.85 13.29
N GLU A 6 -27.58 -4.90 14.00
CA GLU A 6 -28.33 -5.39 15.15
C GLU A 6 -28.22 -4.45 16.36
N ARG A 7 -27.07 -3.79 16.53
CA ARG A 7 -26.89 -2.80 17.61
C ARG A 7 -27.71 -1.54 17.41
N THR A 8 -28.04 -1.15 16.18
CA THR A 8 -28.94 -0.01 15.92
C THR A 8 -30.41 -0.36 16.16
N ARG A 9 -30.77 -1.65 16.17
CA ARG A 9 -32.12 -2.15 16.52
C ARG A 9 -32.33 -2.27 18.03
N LEU A 10 -31.25 -2.21 18.81
CA LEU A 10 -31.29 -2.27 20.28
C LEU A 10 -31.27 -0.87 20.89
N ASP A 11 -31.81 -0.76 22.10
CA ASP A 11 -31.75 0.48 22.87
C ASP A 11 -30.30 0.89 23.16
N LYS A 12 -30.07 2.20 23.22
CA LYS A 12 -28.75 2.74 23.54
C LYS A 12 -28.35 2.32 24.96
N PRO A 13 -27.15 1.75 25.15
CA PRO A 13 -26.70 1.36 26.47
C PRO A 13 -26.54 2.59 27.36
N LYS A 14 -27.02 2.51 28.60
CA LYS A 14 -26.95 3.62 29.58
C LYS A 14 -25.57 3.73 30.20
N ASN A 15 -24.79 2.65 30.18
CA ASN A 15 -23.46 2.58 30.75
C ASN A 15 -22.57 1.56 30.01
N LEU A 16 -21.29 1.51 30.38
CA LEU A 16 -20.31 0.62 29.75
C LEU A 16 -20.61 -0.87 29.98
N GLY A 17 -21.17 -1.22 31.15
CA GLY A 17 -21.57 -2.60 31.48
C GLY A 17 -22.65 -3.12 30.55
N GLU A 18 -23.71 -2.34 30.31
CA GLU A 18 -24.78 -2.66 29.35
C GLU A 18 -24.25 -2.74 27.91
N SER A 19 -23.31 -1.87 27.53
CA SER A 19 -22.67 -1.97 26.21
C SER A 19 -21.89 -3.28 26.03
N ALA A 20 -21.21 -3.76 27.08
CA ALA A 20 -20.47 -5.01 27.07
C ALA A 20 -21.41 -6.22 26.98
N THR A 21 -22.55 -6.22 27.69
CA THR A 21 -23.54 -7.29 27.61
C THR A 21 -24.23 -7.35 26.24
N ILE A 22 -24.59 -6.20 25.65
CA ILE A 22 -25.11 -6.12 24.28
C ILE A 22 -24.09 -6.70 23.28
N THR A 23 -22.81 -6.37 23.43
CA THR A 23 -21.78 -6.89 22.52
C THR A 23 -21.61 -8.41 22.67
N LYS A 24 -21.62 -8.92 23.90
CA LYS A 24 -21.53 -10.36 24.19
C LYS A 24 -22.72 -11.13 23.60
N THR A 25 -23.93 -10.64 23.82
CA THR A 25 -25.17 -11.28 23.32
C THR A 25 -25.23 -11.29 21.81
N LEU A 26 -24.90 -10.18 21.14
CA LEU A 26 -24.83 -10.14 19.68
C LEU A 26 -23.75 -11.07 19.11
N SER A 27 -22.61 -11.24 19.80
CA SER A 27 -21.59 -12.21 19.41
C SER A 27 -22.08 -13.66 19.54
N GLN A 28 -22.82 -13.98 20.60
CA GLN A 28 -23.44 -15.30 20.76
C GLN A 28 -24.50 -15.54 19.68
N LYS A 29 -25.30 -14.51 19.35
CA LYS A 29 -26.28 -14.57 18.26
C LYS A 29 -25.59 -14.86 16.93
N TRP A 30 -24.51 -14.16 16.59
CA TRP A 30 -23.75 -14.41 15.37
C TRP A 30 -23.23 -15.86 15.26
N ALA A 31 -22.87 -16.48 16.39
CA ALA A 31 -22.40 -17.87 16.40
C ALA A 31 -23.51 -18.86 15.99
N THR A 32 -24.78 -18.54 16.23
CA THR A 32 -25.94 -19.39 15.93
C THR A 32 -26.62 -19.07 14.59
N VAL A 33 -26.24 -17.97 13.92
CA VAL A 33 -26.78 -17.61 12.58
C VAL A 33 -26.39 -18.70 11.57
N SER A 34 -27.31 -19.07 10.67
CA SER A 34 -27.06 -20.07 9.64
C SER A 34 -25.99 -19.59 8.64
N ASP A 35 -25.39 -20.51 7.90
CA ASP A 35 -24.36 -20.13 6.94
C ASP A 35 -24.94 -19.30 5.78
N GLU A 36 -26.19 -19.55 5.37
CA GLU A 36 -26.91 -18.76 4.37
C GLU A 36 -27.15 -17.32 4.83
N GLU A 37 -27.57 -17.14 6.08
CA GLU A 37 -27.78 -15.82 6.66
C GLU A 37 -26.45 -15.06 6.86
N LYS A 38 -25.39 -15.76 7.28
CA LYS A 38 -24.04 -15.18 7.35
C LYS A 38 -23.55 -14.73 5.97
N GLN A 39 -23.85 -15.50 4.93
CA GLN A 39 -23.45 -15.19 3.55
C GLN A 39 -24.01 -13.84 3.07
N VAL A 40 -25.22 -13.46 3.49
CA VAL A 40 -25.78 -12.12 3.19
C VAL A 40 -24.93 -11.00 3.79
N TYR A 41 -24.40 -11.18 5.01
CA TYR A 41 -23.54 -10.17 5.62
C TYR A 41 -22.11 -10.17 5.06
N ILE A 42 -21.60 -11.33 4.64
CA ILE A 42 -20.31 -11.44 3.96
C ILE A 42 -20.36 -10.69 2.63
N THR A 43 -21.35 -10.99 1.78
CA THR A 43 -21.52 -10.31 0.48
C THR A 43 -21.72 -8.80 0.63
N LYS A 44 -22.53 -8.36 1.62
CA LYS A 44 -22.64 -6.93 1.97
C LYS A 44 -21.29 -6.33 2.38
N ALA A 45 -20.52 -7.03 3.23
CA ALA A 45 -19.23 -6.54 3.70
C ALA A 45 -18.19 -6.43 2.58
N GLU A 46 -18.19 -7.39 1.64
CA GLU A 46 -17.38 -7.36 0.42
C GLU A 46 -17.75 -6.20 -0.49
N ALA A 47 -19.05 -6.00 -0.75
CA ALA A 47 -19.55 -4.89 -1.55
C ALA A 47 -19.17 -3.53 -0.92
N GLU A 48 -19.29 -3.39 0.40
CA GLU A 48 -18.84 -2.18 1.10
C GLU A 48 -17.32 -2.02 1.08
N ALA A 49 -16.55 -3.10 1.21
CA ALA A 49 -15.09 -3.05 1.11
C ALA A 49 -14.66 -2.60 -0.30
N ALA A 50 -15.33 -3.10 -1.34
CA ALA A 50 -15.14 -2.65 -2.71
C ALA A 50 -15.48 -1.15 -2.87
N ARG A 51 -16.63 -0.70 -2.33
CA ARG A 51 -17.00 0.72 -2.33
C ARG A 51 -15.97 1.59 -1.63
N ARG A 52 -15.59 1.25 -0.39
CA ARG A 52 -14.58 1.98 0.38
C ARG A 52 -13.24 2.04 -0.35
N THR A 53 -12.84 0.94 -1.00
CA THR A 53 -11.60 0.89 -1.77
C THR A 53 -11.68 1.83 -2.98
N LYS A 54 -12.80 1.83 -3.69
CA LYS A 54 -13.05 2.74 -4.81
C LYS A 54 -13.04 4.21 -4.38
N GLU A 55 -13.84 4.57 -3.37
CA GLU A 55 -13.91 5.93 -2.82
C GLU A 55 -12.54 6.41 -2.31
N TRP A 56 -11.78 5.52 -1.65
CA TRP A 56 -10.42 5.83 -1.20
C TRP A 56 -9.48 6.12 -2.36
N ASN A 57 -9.53 5.30 -3.41
CA ASN A 57 -8.70 5.47 -4.60
C ASN A 57 -9.06 6.75 -5.37
N GLU A 58 -10.35 7.07 -5.48
CA GLU A 58 -10.83 8.31 -6.09
C GLU A 58 -10.39 9.53 -5.27
N TRP A 59 -10.59 9.50 -3.95
CA TRP A 59 -10.17 10.55 -3.04
C TRP A 59 -8.65 10.80 -3.10
N ILE A 60 -7.83 9.75 -3.05
CA ILE A 60 -6.37 9.90 -3.11
C ILE A 60 -5.89 10.31 -4.50
N ALA A 61 -6.64 9.99 -5.56
CA ALA A 61 -6.33 10.45 -6.91
C ALA A 61 -6.60 11.94 -7.08
N GLN A 62 -7.65 12.47 -6.45
CA GLN A 62 -8.07 13.88 -6.59
C GLN A 62 -7.44 14.83 -5.56
N ILE A 63 -6.90 14.32 -4.44
CA ILE A 63 -6.37 15.19 -3.39
C ILE A 63 -5.16 16.03 -3.85
N ASP A 64 -5.15 17.30 -3.48
CA ASP A 64 -4.02 18.20 -3.69
C ASP A 64 -2.76 17.68 -2.95
N PRO A 65 -1.59 17.59 -3.63
CA PRO A 65 -0.34 17.14 -3.02
C PRO A 65 0.12 17.93 -1.78
N ALA A 66 -0.16 19.23 -1.68
CA ALA A 66 0.10 20.05 -0.51
C ALA A 66 -0.80 19.69 0.68
N VAL A 67 -2.08 19.40 0.42
CA VAL A 67 -3.01 18.93 1.46
C VAL A 67 -2.59 17.56 1.97
N LEU A 68 -2.24 16.63 1.07
CA LEU A 68 -1.76 15.30 1.45
C LEU A 68 -0.48 15.37 2.32
N ARG A 69 0.43 16.31 2.02
CA ARG A 69 1.63 16.56 2.87
C ARG A 69 1.24 16.95 4.29
N LYS A 70 0.28 17.87 4.47
CA LYS A 70 -0.21 18.28 5.81
C LYS A 70 -0.87 17.12 6.56
N ILE A 71 -1.72 16.35 5.88
CA ILE A 71 -2.35 15.15 6.48
C ILE A 71 -1.28 14.16 6.95
N ASN A 72 -0.26 13.92 6.13
CA ASN A 72 0.83 13.00 6.46
C ASN A 72 1.69 13.50 7.63
N ALA A 73 1.91 14.81 7.76
CA ALA A 73 2.59 15.39 8.92
C ALA A 73 1.79 15.11 10.22
N ASN A 74 0.48 15.35 10.20
CA ASN A 74 -0.39 15.08 11.35
C ASN A 74 -0.44 13.58 11.69
N ARG A 75 -0.47 12.71 10.69
CA ARG A 75 -0.42 11.25 10.89
C ARG A 75 0.90 10.80 11.51
N ALA A 76 2.03 11.34 11.03
CA ALA A 76 3.34 11.05 11.60
C ALA A 76 3.43 11.51 13.06
N ALA A 77 2.93 12.71 13.39
CA ALA A 77 2.86 13.20 14.77
C ALA A 77 1.98 12.30 15.67
N ALA A 78 0.95 11.66 15.11
CA ALA A 78 0.10 10.70 15.79
C ALA A 78 0.64 9.24 15.75
N GLY A 79 1.87 9.00 15.28
CA GLY A 79 2.45 7.66 15.16
C GLY A 79 1.80 6.75 14.11
N LYS A 80 0.99 7.33 13.20
CA LYS A 80 0.27 6.59 12.15
C LYS A 80 1.07 6.54 10.86
N GLN A 81 0.92 5.44 10.12
CA GLN A 81 1.54 5.27 8.80
C GLN A 81 1.09 6.35 7.82
N ARG A 82 2.02 6.84 7.01
CA ARG A 82 1.73 7.85 5.98
C ARG A 82 0.84 7.27 4.89
N ILE A 83 -0.06 8.11 4.38
CA ILE A 83 -0.85 7.83 3.19
C ILE A 83 0.04 8.08 1.97
N ILE A 84 0.17 7.06 1.12
CA ILE A 84 0.97 7.12 -0.10
C ILE A 84 0.02 7.19 -1.30
N ARG A 85 0.16 8.24 -2.11
CA ARG A 85 -0.47 8.32 -3.42
C ARG A 85 0.39 7.54 -4.39
N HIS A 86 -0.10 6.40 -4.87
CA HIS A 86 0.57 5.65 -5.91
C HIS A 86 0.30 6.35 -7.25
N THR A 87 1.24 7.19 -7.69
CA THR A 87 1.11 7.96 -8.93
C THR A 87 1.25 7.10 -10.19
N ASN A 88 1.78 5.88 -10.06
CA ASN A 88 2.13 5.00 -11.18
C ASN A 88 1.45 3.62 -11.06
N ILE A 89 0.20 3.53 -10.58
CA ILE A 89 -0.49 2.22 -10.49
C ILE A 89 -0.64 1.59 -11.89
N ASN A 90 -0.93 2.41 -12.91
CA ASN A 90 -1.14 1.97 -14.29
C ASN A 90 -0.04 2.43 -15.26
N GLY A 91 0.89 3.27 -14.80
CA GLY A 91 1.99 3.78 -15.63
C GLY A 91 3.19 2.84 -15.62
N PRO A 92 4.15 3.02 -16.54
CA PRO A 92 5.33 2.16 -16.59
C PRO A 92 6.14 2.22 -15.29
N ARG A 93 6.80 1.10 -14.98
CA ARG A 93 7.61 0.96 -13.76
C ARG A 93 8.92 1.70 -13.92
N ARG A 94 9.35 2.41 -12.87
CA ARG A 94 10.64 3.10 -12.87
C ARG A 94 11.79 2.09 -13.07
N PRO A 95 12.80 2.42 -13.88
CA PRO A 95 13.95 1.56 -14.11
C PRO A 95 14.75 1.32 -12.83
N THR A 96 15.41 0.17 -12.74
CA THR A 96 16.20 -0.16 -11.55
C THR A 96 17.52 0.58 -11.60
N THR A 97 17.80 1.41 -10.59
CA THR A 97 19.06 2.16 -10.52
C THR A 97 20.27 1.23 -10.52
N ALA A 98 21.42 1.72 -11.01
CA ALA A 98 22.67 0.97 -11.06
C ALA A 98 23.04 0.29 -9.72
N TYR A 99 22.93 1.02 -8.60
CA TYR A 99 23.20 0.48 -7.27
C TYR A 99 22.22 -0.64 -6.88
N LEU A 100 20.91 -0.45 -7.11
CA LEU A 100 19.92 -1.48 -6.77
C LEU A 100 20.13 -2.76 -7.58
N ARG A 101 20.55 -2.63 -8.84
CA ARG A 101 20.88 -3.77 -9.69
C ARG A 101 22.12 -4.51 -9.17
N PHE A 102 23.14 -3.78 -8.76
CA PHE A 102 24.29 -4.35 -8.04
C PHE A 102 23.87 -5.03 -6.74
N PHE A 103 23.03 -4.39 -5.92
CA PHE A 103 22.55 -4.93 -4.66
C PHE A 103 21.74 -6.22 -4.85
N GLN A 104 20.91 -6.31 -5.89
CA GLN A 104 20.19 -7.53 -6.24
C GLN A 104 21.15 -8.68 -6.59
N ASN A 105 22.23 -8.39 -7.31
CA ASN A 105 23.26 -9.39 -7.59
C ASN A 105 23.99 -9.80 -6.31
N PHE A 106 24.38 -8.84 -5.48
CA PHE A 106 25.01 -9.10 -4.18
C PHE A 106 24.14 -9.98 -3.27
N MET A 107 22.85 -9.69 -3.16
CA MET A 107 21.89 -10.49 -2.39
C MET A 107 21.73 -11.91 -2.95
N ARG A 108 21.82 -12.09 -4.28
CA ARG A 108 21.74 -13.40 -4.93
C ARG A 108 22.99 -14.25 -4.65
N GLU A 109 24.15 -13.61 -4.60
CA GLU A 109 25.42 -14.25 -4.25
C GLU A 109 25.53 -14.53 -2.74
N ASN A 110 24.78 -13.78 -1.92
CA ASN A 110 24.81 -13.86 -0.46
C ASN A 110 23.42 -14.11 0.15
N PRO A 111 22.72 -15.21 -0.19
CA PRO A 111 21.33 -15.44 0.19
C PRO A 111 21.13 -15.63 1.71
N SER A 112 22.18 -16.03 2.43
CA SER A 112 22.13 -16.28 3.87
C SER A 112 22.30 -15.02 4.73
N ILE A 113 22.70 -13.89 4.13
CA ILE A 113 22.91 -12.65 4.87
C ILE A 113 21.57 -11.93 5.08
N PRO A 114 21.22 -11.51 6.31
CA PRO A 114 20.04 -10.71 6.55
C PRO A 114 20.05 -9.42 5.73
N VAL A 115 18.91 -9.05 5.13
CA VAL A 115 18.79 -7.88 4.23
C VAL A 115 19.39 -6.60 4.83
N LYS A 116 19.22 -6.39 6.14
CA LYS A 116 19.75 -5.21 6.84
C LYS A 116 21.28 -5.15 6.79
N GLU A 117 21.95 -6.28 7.04
CA GLU A 117 23.41 -6.37 7.02
C GLU A 117 23.93 -6.34 5.58
N ALA A 118 23.28 -7.05 4.67
CA ALA A 118 23.61 -7.04 3.26
C ALA A 118 23.53 -5.63 2.66
N THR A 119 22.54 -4.82 3.07
CA THR A 119 22.41 -3.42 2.62
C THR A 119 23.65 -2.60 3.03
N GLN A 120 24.14 -2.77 4.26
CA GLN A 120 25.32 -2.06 4.76
C GLN A 120 26.59 -2.49 4.03
N GLN A 121 26.79 -3.81 3.88
CA GLN A 121 27.97 -4.36 3.19
C GLN A 121 27.99 -3.96 1.71
N ALA A 122 26.88 -4.12 1.00
CA ALA A 122 26.78 -3.75 -0.40
C ALA A 122 26.99 -2.25 -0.61
N ALA A 123 26.50 -1.39 0.29
CA ALA A 123 26.75 0.05 0.21
C ALA A 123 28.25 0.38 0.35
N ALA A 124 28.96 -0.27 1.27
CA ALA A 124 30.41 -0.10 1.43
C ALA A 124 31.17 -0.57 0.18
N ILE A 125 30.89 -1.79 -0.29
CA ILE A 125 31.51 -2.34 -1.50
C ILE A 125 31.24 -1.46 -2.71
N TRP A 126 29.99 -1.03 -2.92
CA TRP A 126 29.65 -0.15 -4.04
C TRP A 126 30.40 1.18 -3.98
N LYS A 127 30.61 1.75 -2.78
CA LYS A 127 31.36 3.00 -2.64
C LYS A 127 32.80 2.84 -3.11
N GLU A 128 33.45 1.75 -2.74
CA GLU A 128 34.85 1.44 -3.05
C GLU A 128 35.06 0.85 -4.45
N LEU A 129 34.00 0.36 -5.09
CA LEU A 129 34.09 -0.27 -6.40
C LEU A 129 34.61 0.72 -7.47
N PRO A 130 35.59 0.34 -8.30
CA PRO A 130 36.09 1.16 -9.40
C PRO A 130 34.98 1.54 -10.39
N GLU A 131 35.12 2.69 -11.04
CA GLU A 131 34.09 3.22 -11.93
C GLU A 131 33.87 2.31 -13.15
N GLU A 132 34.92 1.63 -13.61
CA GLU A 132 34.87 0.66 -14.70
C GLU A 132 33.95 -0.52 -14.39
N LYS A 133 33.89 -0.93 -13.12
CA LYS A 133 33.01 -2.00 -12.65
C LYS A 133 31.58 -1.50 -12.36
N LYS A 134 31.40 -0.20 -12.11
CA LYS A 134 30.09 0.45 -11.99
C LYS A 134 29.47 0.72 -13.36
N GLN A 135 30.29 0.96 -14.39
CA GLN A 135 29.84 1.40 -15.71
C GLN A 135 28.81 0.48 -16.36
N PRO A 136 28.94 -0.86 -16.33
CA PRO A 136 27.91 -1.75 -16.91
C PRO A 136 26.55 -1.52 -16.27
N TYR A 137 26.49 -1.36 -14.95
CA TYR A 137 25.24 -1.09 -14.23
C TYR A 137 24.65 0.28 -14.56
N ARG A 138 25.50 1.29 -14.79
CA ARG A 138 25.06 2.63 -15.24
C ARG A 138 24.50 2.59 -16.65
N ASN A 139 25.18 1.93 -17.58
CA ASN A 139 24.73 1.80 -18.96
C ASN A 139 23.36 1.13 -19.03
N MET A 140 23.17 0.01 -18.31
CA MET A 140 21.87 -0.66 -18.23
C MET A 140 20.78 0.26 -17.69
N TYR A 141 21.08 1.01 -16.63
CA TYR A 141 20.12 1.98 -16.08
C TYR A 141 19.78 3.10 -17.07
N GLU A 142 20.76 3.63 -17.80
CA GLU A 142 20.54 4.69 -18.79
C GLU A 142 19.70 4.22 -19.98
N GLU A 143 19.91 2.99 -20.45
CA GLU A 143 19.11 2.37 -21.50
C GLU A 143 17.65 2.17 -21.04
N GLU A 144 17.46 1.52 -19.89
CA GLU A 144 16.13 1.31 -19.30
C GLU A 144 15.43 2.65 -19.00
N LYS A 145 16.17 3.68 -18.59
CA LYS A 145 15.64 5.01 -18.34
C LYS A 145 15.13 5.67 -19.62
N LYS A 146 15.86 5.58 -20.73
CA LYS A 146 15.39 6.11 -22.01
C LYS A 146 14.09 5.44 -22.47
N ALA A 147 14.02 4.10 -22.34
CA ALA A 147 12.79 3.36 -22.65
C ALA A 147 11.63 3.79 -21.75
N TYR A 148 11.87 3.90 -20.44
CA TYR A 148 10.89 4.37 -19.47
C TYR A 148 10.36 5.78 -19.77
N ASP A 149 11.26 6.73 -20.09
CA ASP A 149 10.87 8.11 -20.38
C ASP A 149 9.95 8.18 -21.62
N LEU A 150 10.24 7.37 -22.65
CA LEU A 150 9.41 7.27 -23.85
C LEU A 150 8.04 6.63 -23.55
N GLU A 151 8.02 5.54 -22.79
CA GLU A 151 6.79 4.83 -22.42
C GLU A 151 5.90 5.68 -21.50
N GLN A 152 6.50 6.40 -20.54
CA GLN A 152 5.79 7.35 -19.69
C GLN A 152 5.15 8.48 -20.51
N HIS A 153 5.90 9.05 -21.47
CA HIS A 153 5.38 10.10 -22.33
C HIS A 153 4.20 9.59 -23.18
N ALA A 154 4.30 8.39 -23.75
CA ALA A 154 3.21 7.76 -24.48
C ALA A 154 1.98 7.49 -23.59
N HIS A 155 2.20 6.97 -22.38
CA HIS A 155 1.14 6.72 -21.41
C HIS A 155 0.42 8.02 -21.01
N HIS A 156 1.17 9.10 -20.75
CA HIS A 156 0.59 10.40 -20.41
C HIS A 156 -0.27 10.95 -21.57
N LYS A 157 0.25 10.93 -22.80
CA LYS A 157 -0.50 11.36 -23.99
C LYS A 157 -1.78 10.54 -24.22
N ALA A 158 -1.72 9.22 -23.99
CA ALA A 158 -2.88 8.35 -24.11
C ALA A 158 -3.97 8.67 -23.07
N GLN A 159 -3.58 9.10 -21.87
CA GLN A 159 -4.53 9.53 -20.82
C GLN A 159 -5.18 10.90 -21.11
N GLU A 160 -4.52 11.77 -21.88
CA GLU A 160 -5.07 13.07 -22.28
C GLU A 160 -5.99 13.01 -23.51
N SER A 161 -5.93 11.91 -24.27
CA SER A 161 -6.69 11.74 -25.52
C SER A 161 -8.04 11.01 -25.34
N VAL A 162 -8.45 10.77 -24.09
CA VAL A 162 -9.70 10.11 -23.67
C VAL A 162 -10.51 11.09 -22.84
#